data_AF-A0A7S3MI72-F1
#
_entry.id   AF-A0A7S3MI72-F1
#
_cell.length_a   1.000
_cell.length_b   1.000
_cell.length_c   1.000
_cell.angle_alpha   90.00
_cell.angle_beta   90.00
_cell.angle_gamma   90.00
#
_symmetry.space_group_name_H-M   'P 1'
#
loop_
_entity.id
_entity.type
_entity.pdbx_description
1 polymer ?
#
loop_
_entity_poly.entity_id
_entity_poly.type
_entity_poly.pdbx_seq_one_letter_code
_entity_poly.pdbx_strand_id
1 'polypeptide(L)'
;MIQDDVIWKIISTGHCSYKQKTVTQTFCRNDYNLTGLCTRHSCPLANARYATVLENKGHCYLYMKTIERAHLPKQLWEKIRLPKNYKQALAVLDEHLEFWAKFQRHKCKQRLTKLHQMIIRKRKLKVSGMHTQEEMETINKRYEKRETKREAKALIAAKLELAIEKELLNRLQQGTYKGIYNLDQ
;
A
#
# COMPACT_ATOMS: atom_id res chain seq x y z
N MET A 1 -36.62 -14.07 12.80
CA MET A 1 -35.78 -13.00 13.41
C MET A 1 -34.34 -13.47 13.34
N ILE A 2 -33.50 -12.86 12.49
CA ILE A 2 -32.11 -13.27 12.34
C ILE A 2 -31.35 -12.79 13.59
N GLN A 3 -30.87 -13.72 14.42
CA GLN A 3 -30.16 -13.38 15.66
C GLN A 3 -28.65 -13.29 15.37
N ASP A 4 -28.11 -12.07 15.51
CA ASP A 4 -26.70 -11.72 15.28
C ASP A 4 -25.70 -12.66 15.99
N ASP A 5 -26.07 -13.18 17.17
CA ASP A 5 -25.21 -14.10 17.94
C ASP A 5 -25.08 -15.48 17.30
N VAL A 6 -26.14 -15.97 16.66
CA VAL A 6 -26.09 -17.26 15.94
C VAL A 6 -25.18 -17.13 14.72
N ILE A 7 -25.32 -16.03 13.97
CA ILE A 7 -24.44 -15.74 12.84
C ILE A 7 -22.98 -15.66 13.30
N TRP A 8 -22.71 -14.94 14.40
CA TRP A 8 -21.35 -14.87 14.92
C TRP A 8 -20.80 -16.24 15.32
N LYS A 9 -21.57 -17.07 16.03
CA LYS A 9 -21.14 -18.42 16.41
C LYS A 9 -20.74 -19.23 15.17
N ILE A 10 -21.59 -19.24 14.14
CA ILE A 10 -21.30 -19.95 12.87
C ILE A 10 -20.05 -19.39 12.18
N ILE A 11 -19.90 -18.07 12.07
CA ILE A 11 -18.75 -17.43 11.39
C ILE A 11 -17.45 -17.60 12.18
N SER A 12 -17.54 -17.62 13.51
CA SER A 12 -16.38 -17.68 14.40
C SER A 12 -15.81 -19.10 14.51
N THR A 13 -16.66 -20.12 14.69
CA THR A 13 -16.25 -21.53 14.78
C THR A 13 -16.13 -22.18 13.40
N GLY A 14 -17.05 -21.87 12.49
CA GLY A 14 -17.06 -22.37 11.13
C GLY A 14 -16.14 -21.61 10.17
N HIS A 15 -16.43 -21.72 8.87
CA HIS A 15 -15.68 -21.07 7.81
C HIS A 15 -16.19 -19.64 7.57
N CYS A 16 -15.27 -18.68 7.53
CA CYS A 16 -15.52 -17.30 7.13
C CYS A 16 -14.53 -16.90 6.05
N SER A 17 -15.02 -16.58 4.85
CA SER A 17 -14.18 -16.27 3.69
C SER A 17 -13.29 -15.03 3.90
N TYR A 18 -13.71 -14.11 4.76
CA TYR A 18 -12.96 -12.89 5.06
C TYR A 18 -11.98 -13.05 6.22
N LYS A 19 -12.02 -14.17 6.95
CA LYS A 19 -11.20 -14.39 8.15
C LYS A 19 -9.79 -14.84 7.75
N GLN A 20 -8.78 -14.11 8.19
CA GLN A 20 -7.37 -14.48 8.03
C GLN A 20 -6.75 -14.67 9.41
N LYS A 21 -6.35 -15.90 9.71
CA LYS A 21 -5.64 -16.23 10.96
C LYS A 21 -4.16 -15.90 10.79
N THR A 22 -3.59 -15.12 11.70
CA THR A 22 -2.14 -14.97 11.85
C THR A 22 -1.70 -15.58 13.18
N VAL A 23 -0.38 -15.62 13.42
CA VAL A 23 0.21 -16.20 14.65
C VAL A 23 -0.32 -15.51 15.91
N THR A 24 -0.48 -14.19 15.87
CA THR A 24 -0.86 -13.39 17.05
C THR A 24 -2.36 -13.10 17.13
N GLN A 25 -3.02 -12.81 16.01
CA GLN A 25 -4.38 -12.31 15.99
C GLN A 25 -5.16 -12.81 14.78
N THR A 26 -6.48 -12.64 14.80
CA THR A 26 -7.32 -12.93 13.63
C THR A 26 -7.78 -11.63 12.99
N PHE A 27 -7.49 -11.48 11.71
CA PHE A 27 -7.88 -10.32 10.90
C PHE A 27 -9.07 -10.64 10.00
N CYS A 28 -9.71 -9.58 9.50
CA CYS A 28 -10.81 -9.62 8.58
C CYS A 28 -10.47 -8.80 7.34
N ARG A 29 -10.58 -9.42 6.15
CA ARG A 29 -10.36 -8.79 4.85
C ARG A 29 -11.56 -8.04 4.30
N ASN A 30 -12.69 -8.04 5.02
CA ASN A 30 -13.89 -7.36 4.57
C ASN A 30 -13.66 -5.84 4.59
N ASP A 31 -13.88 -5.18 3.45
CA ASP A 31 -13.72 -3.74 3.29
C ASP A 31 -14.54 -2.94 4.31
N TYR A 32 -15.76 -3.42 4.59
CA TYR A 32 -16.69 -2.82 5.54
C TYR A 32 -16.33 -3.10 7.01
N ASN A 33 -15.17 -3.68 7.32
CA ASN A 33 -14.74 -3.84 8.71
C ASN A 33 -14.09 -2.55 9.23
N LEU A 34 -14.52 -2.11 10.41
CA LEU A 34 -14.07 -0.87 11.02
C LEU A 34 -12.63 -0.93 11.54
N THR A 35 -12.24 -2.03 12.18
CA THR A 35 -10.94 -2.20 12.86
C THR A 35 -9.96 -3.07 12.10
N GLY A 36 -10.44 -3.91 11.18
CA GLY A 36 -9.64 -4.94 10.49
C GLY A 36 -9.45 -6.22 11.30
N LEU A 37 -9.90 -6.27 12.57
CA LEU A 37 -9.89 -7.48 13.39
C LEU A 37 -11.14 -8.32 13.12
N CYS A 38 -11.06 -9.63 13.35
CA CYS A 38 -12.20 -10.53 13.28
C CYS A 38 -12.71 -10.86 14.70
N THR A 39 -13.49 -9.95 15.28
CA THR A 39 -14.13 -10.10 16.60
C THR A 39 -15.65 -9.86 16.50
N ARG A 40 -16.41 -10.27 17.54
CA ARG A 40 -17.88 -10.14 17.57
C ARG A 40 -18.36 -8.71 17.28
N HIS A 41 -17.68 -7.71 17.84
CA HIS A 41 -18.02 -6.29 17.69
C HIS A 41 -17.52 -5.66 16.38
N SER A 42 -16.51 -6.25 15.75
CA SER A 42 -15.90 -5.70 14.54
C SER A 42 -16.44 -6.31 13.26
N CYS A 43 -17.04 -7.50 13.28
CA CYS A 43 -17.53 -8.13 12.07
C CYS A 43 -18.80 -7.44 11.52
N PRO A 44 -18.79 -6.93 10.27
CA PRO A 44 -19.96 -6.29 9.66
C PRO A 44 -21.04 -7.30 9.20
N LEU A 45 -20.67 -8.57 9.02
CA LEU A 45 -21.62 -9.63 8.63
C LEU A 45 -22.48 -10.06 9.82
N ALA A 46 -21.84 -10.23 10.98
CA ALA A 46 -22.50 -10.71 12.19
C ALA A 46 -23.35 -9.64 12.90
N ASN A 47 -23.16 -8.36 12.59
CA ASN A 47 -23.93 -7.28 13.19
C ASN A 47 -24.92 -6.72 12.17
N ALA A 48 -26.22 -6.75 12.50
CA ALA A 48 -27.25 -6.14 11.66
C ALA A 48 -27.17 -4.61 11.72
N ARG A 49 -26.89 -4.04 12.90
CA ARG A 49 -26.63 -2.61 13.09
C ARG A 49 -25.13 -2.33 13.05
N TYR A 50 -24.62 -1.83 11.91
CA TYR A 50 -23.19 -1.58 11.72
C TYR A 50 -22.86 -0.29 10.96
N ALA A 51 -21.81 0.43 11.37
CA ALA A 51 -21.39 1.67 10.73
C ALA A 51 -19.89 1.66 10.44
N THR A 52 -19.50 2.15 9.27
CA THR A 52 -18.10 2.33 8.88
C THR A 52 -17.84 3.57 8.04
N VAL A 53 -16.59 3.99 8.02
CA VAL A 53 -16.11 5.05 7.12
C VAL A 53 -15.25 4.42 6.04
N LEU A 54 -15.55 4.73 4.78
CA LEU A 54 -14.78 4.25 3.63
C LEU A 54 -14.37 5.42 2.75
N GLU A 55 -13.17 5.32 2.19
CA GLU A 55 -12.70 6.24 1.16
C GLU A 55 -13.10 5.68 -0.21
N ASN A 56 -13.71 6.51 -1.05
CA ASN A 56 -13.90 6.22 -2.46
C ASN A 56 -13.44 7.43 -3.29
N LYS A 57 -12.47 7.22 -4.20
CA LYS A 57 -11.87 8.25 -5.07
C LYS A 57 -11.44 9.53 -4.33
N GLY A 58 -10.85 9.40 -3.13
CA GLY A 58 -10.38 10.55 -2.34
C GLY A 58 -11.47 11.30 -1.54
N HIS A 59 -12.71 10.80 -1.54
CA HIS A 59 -13.79 11.28 -0.69
C HIS A 59 -14.17 10.24 0.35
N CYS A 60 -14.39 10.69 1.59
CA CYS A 60 -14.86 9.82 2.66
C CYS A 60 -16.38 9.73 2.65
N TYR A 61 -16.89 8.53 2.92
CA TYR A 61 -18.31 8.25 3.05
C TYR A 61 -18.56 7.50 4.36
N LEU A 62 -19.62 7.86 5.06
CA LEU A 62 -20.20 7.08 6.14
C LEU A 62 -21.15 6.06 5.55
N TYR A 63 -20.88 4.79 5.82
CA TYR A 63 -21.70 3.65 5.48
C TYR A 63 -22.44 3.20 6.74
N MET A 64 -23.76 3.13 6.68
CA MET A 64 -24.61 2.66 7.78
C MET A 64 -25.47 1.49 7.33
N LYS A 65 -25.55 0.49 8.20
CA LYS A 65 -26.34 -0.71 8.01
C LYS A 65 -27.40 -0.74 9.09
N THR A 66 -28.66 -0.73 8.70
CA THR A 66 -29.81 -0.80 9.59
C THR A 66 -30.44 -2.19 9.54
N ILE A 67 -31.11 -2.57 10.63
CA ILE A 67 -31.75 -3.90 10.76
C ILE A 67 -32.88 -4.04 9.74
N GLU A 68 -33.60 -2.96 9.49
CA GLU A 68 -34.74 -2.91 8.56
C GLU A 68 -34.34 -3.31 7.14
N ARG A 69 -33.17 -2.91 6.67
CA ARG A 69 -32.68 -3.20 5.30
C ARG A 69 -31.97 -4.54 5.17
N ALA A 70 -31.89 -5.35 6.23
CA ALA A 70 -31.15 -6.61 6.21
C ALA A 70 -31.66 -7.62 5.16
N HIS A 71 -32.94 -7.56 4.83
CA HIS A 71 -33.58 -8.40 3.81
C HIS A 71 -33.29 -7.96 2.36
N LEU A 72 -32.68 -6.78 2.16
CA LEU A 72 -32.39 -6.21 0.84
C LEU A 72 -30.88 -6.02 0.66
N PRO A 73 -30.13 -7.05 0.23
CA PRO A 73 -28.67 -6.96 0.10
C PRO A 73 -28.18 -5.81 -0.80
N LYS A 74 -28.94 -5.49 -1.86
CA LYS A 74 -28.62 -4.40 -2.80
C LYS A 74 -28.70 -3.01 -2.14
N GLN A 75 -29.58 -2.83 -1.15
CA GLN A 75 -29.83 -1.57 -0.46
C GLN A 75 -29.41 -1.60 1.01
N LEU A 76 -28.66 -2.62 1.41
CA LEU A 76 -28.25 -2.90 2.78
C LEU A 76 -27.51 -1.72 3.44
N TRP A 77 -26.70 -1.01 2.64
CA TRP A 77 -25.87 0.08 3.10
C TRP A 77 -26.42 1.44 2.65
N GLU A 78 -26.74 2.27 3.63
CA GLU A 78 -26.93 3.71 3.44
C GLU A 78 -25.57 4.38 3.31
N LYS A 79 -25.45 5.32 2.38
CA LYS A 79 -24.18 6.00 2.08
C LYS A 79 -24.37 7.50 2.22
N ILE A 80 -23.60 8.11 3.11
CA ILE A 80 -23.60 9.56 3.35
C ILE A 80 -22.21 10.08 2.99
N ARG A 81 -22.16 11.09 2.14
CA ARG A 81 -20.90 11.75 1.77
C ARG A 81 -20.45 12.65 2.92
N LEU A 82 -19.24 12.44 3.42
CA LEU A 82 -18.66 13.30 4.45
C LEU A 82 -18.02 14.54 3.80
N PRO A 83 -18.11 15.71 4.45
CA PRO A 83 -17.47 16.92 3.97
C PRO A 83 -15.94 16.79 3.98
N LYS A 84 -15.26 17.61 3.17
CA LYS A 84 -13.79 17.62 3.10
C LYS A 84 -13.15 18.17 4.38
N ASN A 85 -13.82 19.07 5.09
CA ASN A 85 -13.32 19.61 6.34
C ASN A 85 -13.46 18.56 7.46
N TYR A 86 -12.35 18.20 8.09
CA TYR A 86 -12.31 17.19 9.14
C TYR A 86 -13.23 17.50 10.33
N LYS A 87 -13.28 18.75 10.79
CA LYS A 87 -14.13 19.14 11.93
C LYS A 87 -15.62 18.99 11.60
N GLN A 88 -16.02 19.43 10.40
CA GLN A 88 -17.40 19.26 9.93
C GLN A 88 -17.74 17.77 9.73
N ALA A 89 -16.80 16.97 9.23
CA ALA A 89 -17.03 15.53 9.04
C ALA A 89 -17.19 14.78 10.37
N LEU A 90 -16.51 15.22 11.43
CA LEU A 90 -16.73 14.70 12.78
C LEU A 90 -18.11 15.08 13.33
N ALA A 91 -18.57 16.31 13.12
CA ALA A 91 -19.90 16.74 13.54
C ALA A 91 -21.00 15.89 12.87
N VAL A 92 -20.92 15.73 11.54
CA VAL A 92 -21.84 14.88 10.77
C VAL A 92 -21.81 13.42 11.26
N LEU A 93 -20.64 12.89 11.60
CA LEU A 93 -20.53 11.55 12.19
C LEU A 93 -21.22 11.46 13.56
N ASP A 94 -21.09 12.49 14.40
CA ASP A 94 -21.70 12.51 15.73
C ASP A 94 -23.22 12.58 15.66
N GLU A 95 -23.76 13.39 14.76
CA GLU A 95 -25.21 13.52 14.50
C GLU A 95 -25.80 12.18 14.03
N HIS A 96 -25.24 11.58 12.97
CA HIS A 96 -25.79 10.32 12.44
C HIS A 96 -25.56 9.10 13.34
N LEU A 97 -24.50 9.11 14.16
CA LEU A 97 -24.16 8.00 15.06
C LEU A 97 -24.55 8.25 16.53
N GLU A 98 -25.46 9.18 16.80
CA GLU A 98 -25.90 9.53 18.16
C GLU A 98 -26.54 8.35 18.91
N PHE A 99 -27.39 7.58 18.23
CA PHE A 99 -28.06 6.42 18.85
C PHE A 99 -27.27 5.12 18.72
N TRP A 100 -26.07 5.18 18.16
CA TRP A 100 -25.22 4.01 17.90
C TRP A 100 -24.30 3.71 19.08
N ALA A 101 -23.80 2.47 19.15
CA ALA A 101 -22.91 2.04 20.22
C ALA A 101 -21.63 2.91 20.28
N LYS A 102 -21.22 3.27 21.51
CA LYS A 102 -20.02 4.10 21.77
C LYS A 102 -18.77 3.56 21.06
N PHE A 103 -18.60 2.23 21.03
CA PHE A 103 -17.50 1.56 20.34
C PHE A 103 -17.47 1.91 18.84
N GLN A 104 -18.60 1.76 18.15
CA GLN A 104 -18.70 2.05 16.71
C GLN A 104 -18.46 3.54 16.44
N ARG A 105 -19.05 4.44 17.24
CA ARG A 105 -18.82 5.89 17.11
C ARG A 105 -17.35 6.25 17.25
N HIS A 106 -16.70 5.78 18.32
CA HIS A 106 -15.29 6.06 18.57
C HIS A 106 -14.38 5.51 17.47
N LYS A 107 -14.60 4.27 17.06
CA LYS A 107 -13.82 3.62 16.00
C LYS A 107 -14.07 4.23 14.62
N CYS A 108 -15.28 4.70 14.31
CA CYS A 108 -15.57 5.47 13.09
C CYS A 108 -14.80 6.78 13.06
N LYS A 109 -14.74 7.52 14.17
CA LYS A 109 -13.90 8.72 14.28
C LYS A 109 -12.43 8.39 14.04
N GLN A 110 -11.89 7.37 14.73
CA GLN A 110 -10.50 6.95 14.55
C GLN A 110 -10.18 6.57 13.10
N ARG A 111 -11.08 5.80 12.45
CA ARG A 111 -10.93 5.42 11.05
C ARG A 111 -10.98 6.63 10.12
N LEU A 112 -11.90 7.58 10.35
CA LEU A 112 -11.96 8.83 9.60
C LEU A 112 -10.63 9.60 9.71
N THR A 113 -10.09 9.77 10.93
CA THR A 113 -8.81 10.44 11.14
C THR A 113 -7.70 9.76 10.34
N LYS A 114 -7.62 8.42 10.41
CA LYS A 114 -6.59 7.65 9.70
C LYS A 114 -6.72 7.78 8.18
N LEU A 115 -7.93 7.67 7.64
CA LEU A 115 -8.19 7.86 6.21
C LEU A 115 -7.80 9.28 5.76
N HIS A 116 -8.15 10.29 6.55
CA HIS A 116 -7.79 11.68 6.25
C HIS A 116 -6.27 11.87 6.20
N GLN A 117 -5.55 11.34 7.19
CA GLN A 117 -4.08 11.33 7.21
C GLN A 117 -3.49 10.58 6.01
N MET A 118 -4.06 9.42 5.64
CA MET A 118 -3.62 8.65 4.47
C MET A 118 -3.84 9.40 3.15
N ILE A 119 -4.97 10.09 2.99
CA ILE A 119 -5.26 10.93 1.82
C ILE A 119 -4.23 12.07 1.72
N ILE A 120 -3.94 12.75 2.83
CA ILE A 120 -2.92 13.81 2.88
C ILE A 120 -1.54 13.23 2.52
N ARG A 121 -1.16 12.08 3.10
CA ARG A 121 0.11 11.42 2.79
C ARG A 121 0.22 11.01 1.33
N LYS A 122 -0.85 10.47 0.73
CA LYS A 122 -0.90 10.09 -0.68
C LYS A 122 -0.71 11.31 -1.59
N ARG A 123 -1.30 12.46 -1.24
CA ARG A 123 -1.10 13.72 -1.97
C ARG A 123 0.35 14.21 -1.87
N LYS A 124 0.92 14.21 -0.67
CA LYS A 124 2.33 14.58 -0.45
C LYS A 124 3.27 13.68 -1.26
N LEU A 125 3.09 12.36 -1.18
CA LEU A 125 3.89 11.39 -1.94
C LEU A 125 3.72 11.56 -3.45
N LYS A 126 2.52 11.90 -3.96
CA LYS A 126 2.34 12.18 -5.39
C LYS A 126 3.13 13.41 -5.84
N VAL A 127 3.18 14.46 -5.02
CA VAL A 127 3.97 15.67 -5.31
C VAL A 127 5.46 15.40 -5.21
N SER A 128 5.92 14.70 -4.15
CA SER A 128 7.33 14.34 -3.99
C SER A 128 7.81 13.30 -5.01
N GLY A 129 6.96 12.36 -5.39
CA GLY A 129 7.27 11.31 -6.38
C GLY A 129 7.46 11.84 -7.79
N MET A 130 6.84 12.98 -8.14
CA MET A 130 7.10 13.66 -9.42
C MET A 130 8.52 14.23 -9.54
N HIS A 131 9.25 14.41 -8.43
CA HIS A 131 10.54 15.11 -8.45
C HIS A 131 11.72 14.29 -7.92
N THR A 132 11.51 13.18 -7.20
CA THR A 132 12.59 12.56 -6.41
C THR A 132 12.59 11.03 -6.35
N GLN A 133 11.54 10.33 -6.80
CA GLN A 133 11.51 8.87 -6.67
C GLN A 133 11.91 8.17 -7.95
N GLU A 134 12.95 7.34 -7.86
CA GLU A 134 13.28 6.35 -8.89
C GLU A 134 12.11 5.37 -9.05
N GLU A 135 11.75 5.08 -10.30
CA GLU A 135 10.74 4.08 -10.59
C GLU A 135 11.30 2.69 -10.32
N MET A 136 10.54 1.86 -9.61
CA MET A 136 10.90 0.46 -9.39
C MET A 136 10.77 -0.30 -10.70
N GLU A 137 11.88 -0.46 -11.41
CA GLU A 137 11.93 -1.26 -12.63
C GLU A 137 12.11 -2.75 -12.32
N THR A 138 11.40 -3.60 -13.05
CA THR A 138 11.57 -5.05 -12.92
C THR A 138 12.80 -5.51 -13.71
N ILE A 139 13.83 -5.97 -13.00
CA ILE A 139 15.03 -6.50 -13.65
C ILE A 139 14.75 -7.91 -14.21
N ASN A 140 14.92 -8.06 -15.52
CA ASN A 140 14.82 -9.36 -16.16
C ASN A 140 16.13 -10.16 -15.99
N LYS A 141 16.13 -11.10 -15.04
CA LYS A 141 17.31 -11.95 -14.73
C LYS A 141 17.87 -12.69 -15.95
N ARG A 142 17.06 -13.02 -16.96
CA ARG A 142 17.55 -13.68 -18.18
C ARG A 142 18.36 -12.73 -19.05
N TYR A 143 17.95 -11.47 -19.11
CA TYR A 143 18.67 -10.41 -19.81
C TYR A 143 20.00 -10.11 -19.12
N GLU A 144 19.97 -9.93 -17.81
CA GLU A 144 21.17 -9.69 -16.99
C GLU A 144 22.23 -10.79 -17.16
N LYS A 145 21.84 -12.08 -17.10
CA LYS A 145 22.74 -13.20 -17.36
C LYS A 145 23.32 -13.23 -18.78
N ARG A 146 22.58 -12.66 -19.75
CA ARG A 146 23.04 -12.59 -21.15
C ARG A 146 24.02 -11.45 -21.32
N GLU A 147 23.74 -10.27 -20.76
CA GLU A 147 24.62 -9.10 -20.85
C GLU A 147 25.92 -9.34 -20.09
N THR A 148 25.89 -9.88 -18.87
CA THR A 148 27.11 -10.25 -18.13
C THR A 148 28.03 -11.22 -18.91
N LYS A 149 27.46 -12.21 -19.60
CA LYS A 149 28.24 -13.10 -20.48
C LYS A 149 28.79 -12.40 -21.72
N ARG A 150 28.04 -11.44 -22.29
CA ARG A 150 28.50 -10.64 -23.44
C ARG A 150 29.61 -9.68 -23.03
N GLU A 151 29.48 -9.03 -21.89
CA GLU A 151 30.48 -8.16 -21.28
C GLU A 151 31.79 -8.92 -21.03
N ALA A 152 31.72 -10.10 -20.41
CA ALA A 152 32.89 -10.94 -20.19
C ALA A 152 33.60 -11.32 -21.51
N LYS A 153 32.83 -11.66 -22.55
CA LYS A 153 33.38 -11.95 -23.87
C LYS A 153 33.98 -10.72 -24.54
N ALA A 154 33.34 -9.56 -24.40
CA ALA A 154 33.81 -8.29 -24.95
C ALA A 154 35.12 -7.85 -24.28
N LEU A 155 35.25 -8.01 -22.96
CA LEU A 155 36.48 -7.71 -22.22
C LEU A 155 37.66 -8.54 -22.72
N ILE A 156 37.45 -9.84 -22.90
CA ILE A 156 38.48 -10.74 -23.45
C ILE A 156 38.88 -10.34 -24.88
N ALA A 157 37.90 -9.98 -25.72
CA ALA A 157 38.15 -9.57 -27.10
C ALA A 157 38.87 -8.22 -27.22
N ALA A 158 38.59 -7.27 -26.32
CA ALA A 158 39.14 -5.92 -26.37
C ALA A 158 40.66 -5.85 -26.11
N LYS A 159 41.25 -6.86 -25.44
CA LYS A 159 42.69 -6.94 -25.11
C LYS A 159 43.27 -5.59 -24.66
N LEU A 160 42.61 -4.99 -23.66
CA LEU A 160 42.86 -3.61 -23.22
C LEU A 160 44.32 -3.33 -22.88
N GLU A 161 45.01 -4.25 -22.22
CA GLU A 161 46.43 -4.09 -21.84
C GLU A 161 47.34 -3.84 -23.04
N LEU A 162 47.20 -4.64 -24.10
CA LEU A 162 48.00 -4.50 -25.32
C LEU A 162 47.65 -3.23 -26.10
N ALA A 163 46.37 -2.82 -26.07
CA ALA A 163 45.95 -1.57 -26.70
C ALA A 163 46.55 -0.36 -25.96
N ILE A 164 46.54 -0.39 -24.62
CA ILE A 164 47.11 0.65 -23.76
C ILE A 164 48.64 0.70 -23.92
N GLU A 165 49.32 -0.44 -23.91
CA GLU A 165 50.78 -0.52 -24.10
C GLU A 165 51.19 0.11 -25.44
N LYS A 166 50.51 -0.25 -26.53
CA LYS A 166 50.76 0.34 -27.85
C LYS A 166 50.51 1.84 -27.87
N GLU A 167 49.46 2.31 -27.21
CA GLU A 167 49.18 3.74 -27.10
C GLU A 167 50.27 4.48 -26.32
N LEU A 168 50.71 3.92 -25.19
CA LEU A 168 51.78 4.48 -24.36
C LEU A 168 53.12 4.52 -25.09
N LEU A 169 53.48 3.45 -25.82
CA LEU A 169 54.66 3.42 -26.67
C LEU A 169 54.58 4.47 -27.79
N ASN A 170 53.42 4.58 -28.46
CA ASN A 170 53.22 5.61 -29.49
C ASN A 170 53.34 7.02 -28.92
N ARG A 171 52.80 7.29 -27.72
CA ARG A 171 52.94 8.59 -27.04
C ARG A 171 54.39 8.89 -26.66
N LEU A 172 55.12 7.88 -26.18
CA LEU A 172 56.55 7.96 -25.87
C LEU A 172 57.36 8.28 -27.13
N GLN A 173 57.11 7.59 -28.25
CA GLN A 173 57.74 7.86 -29.54
C GLN A 173 57.42 9.25 -30.09
N GLN A 174 56.20 9.75 -29.84
CA GLN A 174 55.78 11.11 -30.20
C GLN A 174 56.41 12.19 -29.28
N GLY A 175 57.22 11.80 -28.28
CA GLY A 175 57.98 12.74 -27.45
C GLY A 175 57.14 13.54 -26.47
N THR A 176 55.93 13.05 -26.13
CA THR A 176 55.01 13.75 -25.20
C THR A 176 55.53 13.78 -23.77
N TYR A 177 56.35 12.82 -23.35
CA TYR A 177 56.93 12.74 -22.02
C TYR A 177 58.41 13.20 -22.04
N LYS A 178 58.66 14.50 -21.89
CA LYS A 178 60.02 15.06 -21.80
C LYS A 178 60.57 14.95 -20.38
N GLY A 179 61.69 14.24 -20.19
CA GLY A 179 62.55 14.35 -18.99
C GLY A 179 62.38 13.32 -17.87
N ILE A 180 61.70 12.17 -18.11
CA ILE A 180 61.40 11.18 -17.04
C ILE A 180 62.16 9.84 -17.20
N TYR A 181 62.86 9.60 -18.31
CA TYR A 181 63.34 8.25 -18.61
C TYR A 181 64.74 7.92 -18.07
N ASN A 182 64.79 7.06 -17.05
CA ASN A 182 65.88 6.12 -16.79
C ASN A 182 65.52 4.81 -17.52
N LEU A 183 65.90 4.69 -18.80
CA LEU A 183 65.83 3.41 -19.52
C LEU A 183 67.21 2.75 -19.37
N ASP A 184 67.28 1.67 -18.58
CA ASP A 184 68.49 0.86 -18.49
C ASP A 184 68.79 0.25 -19.87
N GLN A 185 70.06 0.37 -20.31
CA GLN A 185 70.55 -0.09 -21.61
C GLN A 185 70.43 -1.61 -21.81
#